data_AF-A0A379W6F5-F1
#
_entry.id   AF-A0A379W6F5-F1
#
_cell.length_a   1.000
_cell.length_b   1.000
_cell.length_c   1.000
_cell.angle_alpha   90.00
_cell.angle_beta   90.00
_cell.angle_gamma   90.00
#
_symmetry.space_group_name_H-M   'P 1'
#
loop_
_entity.id
_entity.type
_entity.pdbx_description
1 polymer ?
#
loop_
_entity_poly.entity_id
_entity_poly.type
_entity_poly.pdbx_seq_one_letter_code
_entity_poly.pdbx_strand_id
1 'polypeptide(L)' 'MAYTTFSQTKNDQLKEPMFFGQPVNVARYDQQKYDIFEN' A
#
# COMPACT_ATOMS: atom_id res chain seq x y z
N MET A 1 4.56 -14.88 -4.90
CA MET A 1 4.54 -13.58 -5.60
C MET A 1 5.97 -13.09 -5.68
N ALA A 2 6.45 -12.69 -6.86
CA ALA A 2 7.75 -12.04 -6.95
C ALA A 2 7.62 -10.62 -6.37
N TYR A 3 8.64 -10.16 -5.65
CA TYR A 3 8.74 -8.75 -5.27
C TYR A 3 8.77 -7.90 -6.54
N THR A 4 8.02 -6.80 -6.54
CA THR A 4 8.08 -5.78 -7.59
C THR A 4 8.28 -4.42 -6.93
N THR A 5 9.10 -3.58 -7.56
CA THR A 5 9.29 -2.19 -7.14
C THR A 5 8.07 -1.33 -7.43
N PHE A 6 7.23 -1.73 -8.41
CA PHE A 6 6.00 -1.04 -8.76
C PHE A 6 4.94 -2.02 -9.25
N SER A 7 3.83 -2.18 -8.52
CA SER A 7 2.69 -2.99 -8.95
C SER A 7 1.83 -2.23 -9.97
N GLN A 8 1.53 -2.83 -11.13
CA GLN A 8 0.64 -2.22 -12.14
C GLN A 8 -0.85 -2.43 -11.80
N THR A 9 -1.16 -3.31 -10.86
CA THR A 9 -2.53 -3.57 -10.43
C THR A 9 -3.07 -2.38 -9.64
N LYS A 10 -4.24 -1.87 -10.03
CA LYS A 10 -4.98 -0.87 -9.24
C LYS A 10 -5.65 -1.56 -8.06
N ASN A 11 -5.10 -1.40 -6.86
CA ASN A 11 -5.63 -1.96 -5.63
C ASN A 11 -6.14 -0.86 -4.68
N ASP A 12 -6.96 -1.28 -3.70
CA ASP A 12 -7.48 -0.41 -2.65
C ASP A 12 -6.58 -0.49 -1.41
N GLN A 13 -5.72 0.50 -1.25
CA GLN A 13 -4.69 0.54 -0.22
C GLN A 13 -5.25 0.56 1.21
N LEU A 14 -6.51 0.98 1.41
CA LEU A 14 -7.17 0.97 2.73
C LEU A 14 -7.62 -0.44 3.15
N LYS A 15 -7.71 -1.39 2.19
CA LYS A 15 -8.13 -2.77 2.45
C LYS A 15 -6.98 -3.75 2.57
N GLU A 16 -5.80 -3.42 2.06
CA GLU A 16 -4.60 -4.28 2.11
C GLU A 16 -4.12 -4.56 3.55
N PRO A 17 -3.64 -5.77 3.87
CA PRO A 17 -2.97 -6.02 5.14
C PRO A 17 -1.66 -5.22 5.22
N MET A 18 -1.19 -4.90 6.43
CA MET A 18 0.08 -4.18 6.61
C MET A 18 1.28 -4.93 6.04
N PHE A 19 1.24 -6.26 6.05
CA PHE A 19 2.32 -7.13 5.60
C PHE A 19 1.79 -8.20 4.66
N PHE A 20 2.66 -8.67 3.75
CA PHE A 20 2.38 -9.75 2.79
C PHE A 20 1.23 -9.49 1.80
N GLY A 21 0.74 -8.25 1.72
CA GLY A 21 -0.16 -7.78 0.67
C GLY A 21 0.58 -7.45 -0.63
N GLN A 22 -0.09 -6.71 -1.53
CA GLN A 22 0.56 -6.24 -2.74
C GLN A 22 1.63 -5.18 -2.44
N PRO A 23 2.83 -5.24 -3.07
CA PRO A 23 3.81 -4.16 -2.99
C PRO A 23 3.23 -2.83 -3.44
N VAL A 24 3.68 -1.74 -2.80
CA VAL A 24 3.18 -0.38 -3.04
C VAL A 24 3.38 0.02 -4.50
N ASN A 25 2.35 0.63 -5.07
CA ASN A 25 2.36 1.24 -6.40
C ASN A 25 2.59 2.75 -6.27
N VAL A 26 1.59 3.50 -5.80
CA VAL A 26 1.68 4.95 -5.62
C VAL A 26 1.92 5.28 -4.15
N ALA A 27 3.01 5.99 -3.86
CA ALA A 27 3.24 6.58 -2.55
C ALA A 27 2.37 7.83 -2.40
N ARG A 28 1.41 7.79 -1.45
CA ARG A 28 0.46 8.87 -1.18
C ARG A 28 0.21 9.00 0.32
N TYR A 29 -0.16 10.22 0.74
CA TYR A 29 -0.23 10.65 2.14
C TYR A 29 -1.54 11.41 2.46
N ASP A 30 -2.48 11.41 1.53
CA ASP A 30 -3.79 12.06 1.68
C ASP A 30 -4.83 11.18 2.40
N GLN A 31 -4.57 9.87 2.49
CA GLN A 31 -5.40 8.91 3.21
C GLN A 31 -4.54 7.77 3.76
N GLN A 32 -4.83 7.32 4.98
CA GLN A 32 -4.09 6.24 5.64
C GLN A 32 -5.06 5.16 6.14
N LYS A 33 -4.59 3.90 6.12
CA LYS A 33 -5.30 2.81 6.80
C LYS A 33 -5.14 2.88 8.31
N TYR A 34 -3.99 3.36 8.76
CA TYR A 34 -3.63 3.51 10.17
C TYR A 34 -2.89 4.85 10.33
N ASP A 35 -3.60 5.87 10.79
CA ASP A 35 -3.10 7.26 10.90
C ASP A 35 -1.89 7.40 11.85
N ILE A 36 -1.68 6.43 12.74
CA ILE A 36 -0.55 6.37 13.68
C ILE A 36 0.82 6.41 13.00
N PHE A 37 0.92 6.04 11.72
CA PHE A 37 2.19 5.99 10.97
C PHE A 37 2.49 7.23 10.13
N GLU A 38 1.60 8.23 10.11
CA GLU A 38 1.79 9.48 9.36
C GLU A 38 2.41 10.61 10.20
N ASN A 39 2.20 10.59 11.53
CA ASN A 39 2.64 11.65 12.44
C ASN A 39 4.15 11.69 12.69
#